data_AF-A0A970FQB8-F1
#
_entry.id   AF-A0A970FQB8-F1
#
_cell.length_a   1.000
_cell.length_b   1.000
_cell.length_c   1.000
_cell.angle_alpha   90.00
_cell.angle_beta   90.00
_cell.angle_gamma   90.00
#
_symmetry.space_group_name_H-M   'P 1'
#
loop_
_entity.id
_entity.type
_entity.pdbx_description
1 polymer ?
#
loop_
_entity_poly.entity_id
_entity_poly.type
_entity_poly.pdbx_seq_one_letter_code
_entity_poly.pdbx_strand_id
1 'polypeptide(L)'
;MNALHDLLSTSPSPAALAYRHFPTQHQAVIFRNWEMVHPARLAQILATDEGTVLAAAREMGLRVPPKVDDRWLDRGYITIIRNNWHLLPVEQLLELLGWSEEKLAYALKEDDFLWVKLGQLKPSVPKAVYRPL
;
A
#
# COMPACT_ATOMS: atom_id res chain seq x y z
N MET A 1 19.45 14.62 -5.41
CA MET A 1 18.12 14.05 -5.73
C MET A 1 18.29 12.56 -5.88
N ASN A 2 17.36 11.74 -5.38
CA ASN A 2 17.46 10.29 -5.53
C ASN A 2 16.63 9.82 -6.74
N ALA A 3 16.93 8.60 -7.21
CA ALA A 3 16.36 8.03 -8.42
C ALA A 3 14.82 7.89 -8.43
N LEU A 4 14.20 7.75 -7.25
CA LEU A 4 12.74 7.72 -7.11
C LEU A 4 12.16 9.11 -7.34
N HIS A 5 12.73 10.13 -6.71
CA HIS A 5 12.29 11.51 -6.89
C HIS A 5 12.35 11.95 -8.36
N ASP A 6 13.45 11.64 -9.04
CA ASP A 6 13.62 11.98 -10.47
C ASP A 6 12.60 11.26 -11.36
N LEU A 7 12.33 9.98 -11.06
CA LEU A 7 11.31 9.20 -11.77
C LEU A 7 9.91 9.80 -11.58
N LEU A 8 9.54 10.14 -10.35
CA LEU A 8 8.20 10.61 -10.03
C LEU A 8 7.95 12.06 -10.47
N SER A 9 8.94 12.95 -10.33
CA SER A 9 8.84 14.36 -10.70
C SER A 9 8.67 14.59 -12.21
N THR A 10 9.17 13.67 -13.02
CA THR A 10 9.05 13.71 -14.49
C THR A 10 7.83 12.98 -15.03
N SER A 11 7.04 12.35 -14.15
CA SER A 11 5.92 11.51 -14.52
C SER A 11 4.57 12.16 -14.21
N PRO A 12 3.49 11.82 -14.95
CA PRO A 12 2.16 12.32 -14.63
C PRO A 12 1.73 11.91 -13.21
N SER A 13 0.97 12.79 -12.54
CA SER A 13 0.36 12.53 -11.24
C SER A 13 -1.14 12.86 -11.26
N PRO A 14 -1.96 12.08 -11.98
CA PRO A 14 -3.41 12.28 -12.03
C PRO A 14 -4.05 11.92 -10.68
N ALA A 15 -5.33 12.26 -10.52
CA ALA A 15 -6.11 11.80 -9.39
C ALA A 15 -6.16 10.27 -9.30
N ALA A 16 -6.11 9.74 -8.07
CA ALA A 16 -6.24 8.31 -7.82
C ALA A 16 -7.59 7.74 -8.26
N LEU A 17 -7.62 6.43 -8.56
CA LEU A 17 -8.85 5.73 -8.88
C LEU A 17 -9.73 5.59 -7.63
N ALA A 18 -11.04 5.75 -7.80
CA ALA A 18 -12.01 5.60 -6.72
C ALA A 18 -12.42 4.13 -6.54
N TYR A 19 -12.32 3.61 -5.32
CA TYR A 19 -12.75 2.26 -4.96
C TYR A 19 -14.13 2.28 -4.31
N ARG A 20 -15.18 2.58 -5.08
CA ARG A 20 -16.55 2.82 -4.57
C ARG A 20 -17.21 1.64 -3.85
N HIS A 21 -16.67 0.43 -4.00
CA HIS A 21 -17.12 -0.76 -3.28
C HIS A 21 -16.56 -0.85 -1.85
N PHE A 22 -15.57 -0.02 -1.50
CA PHE A 22 -15.15 0.18 -0.12
C PHE A 22 -15.73 1.50 0.40
N PRO A 23 -16.39 1.50 1.57
CA PRO A 23 -16.90 2.72 2.18
C PRO A 23 -15.80 3.76 2.48
N THR A 24 -14.60 3.29 2.81
CA THR A 24 -13.45 4.15 3.13
C THR A 24 -12.14 3.64 2.54
N GLN A 25 -11.18 4.55 2.38
CA GLN A 25 -9.82 4.22 1.91
C GLN A 25 -9.09 3.27 2.87
N HIS A 26 -9.22 3.45 4.19
CA HIS A 26 -8.53 2.60 5.16
C HIS A 26 -9.06 1.15 5.13
N GLN A 27 -10.37 0.95 4.93
CA GLN A 27 -10.94 -0.39 4.74
C GLN A 27 -10.39 -1.05 3.47
N ALA A 28 -10.26 -0.30 2.37
CA ALA A 28 -9.65 -0.81 1.15
C ALA A 28 -8.19 -1.24 1.38
N VAL A 29 -7.41 -0.45 2.13
CA VAL A 29 -6.02 -0.77 2.49
C VAL A 29 -5.96 -2.03 3.35
N ILE A 30 -6.74 -2.14 4.42
CA ILE A 30 -6.74 -3.32 5.29
C ILE A 30 -7.13 -4.57 4.49
N PHE A 31 -8.24 -4.51 3.76
CA PHE A 31 -8.76 -5.64 3.00
C PHE A 31 -7.77 -6.14 1.95
N ARG A 32 -7.18 -5.23 1.17
CA ARG A 32 -6.26 -5.58 0.07
C ARG A 32 -4.87 -6.01 0.54
N ASN A 33 -4.55 -5.89 1.82
CA ASN A 33 -3.27 -6.31 2.39
C ASN A 33 -3.43 -7.39 3.46
N TRP A 34 -4.66 -7.86 3.72
CA TRP A 34 -4.94 -8.82 4.77
C TRP A 34 -4.20 -10.14 4.53
N GLU A 35 -3.55 -10.67 5.57
CA GLU A 35 -2.70 -11.88 5.54
C GLU A 35 -1.44 -11.79 4.66
N MET A 36 -1.24 -10.68 3.93
CA MET A 36 0.01 -10.36 3.22
C MET A 36 0.94 -9.46 4.04
N VAL A 37 0.35 -8.65 4.92
CA VAL A 37 1.07 -7.74 5.81
C VAL A 37 0.53 -7.88 7.22
N HIS A 38 1.42 -7.83 8.22
CA HIS A 38 1.04 -7.89 9.63
C HIS A 38 0.09 -6.75 10.04
N PRO A 39 -0.94 -7.02 10.86
CA PRO A 39 -1.83 -5.98 11.37
C PRO A 39 -1.12 -4.82 12.08
N ALA A 40 -0.05 -5.10 12.83
CA ALA A 40 0.78 -4.05 13.45
C ALA A 40 1.39 -3.07 12.42
N ARG A 41 1.83 -3.56 11.26
CA ARG A 41 2.35 -2.69 10.18
C ARG A 41 1.24 -1.89 9.52
N LEU A 42 0.06 -2.50 9.34
CA LEU A 42 -1.14 -1.79 8.86
C LEU A 42 -1.59 -0.70 9.84
N ALA A 43 -1.51 -0.95 11.14
CA ALA A 43 -1.86 0.02 12.16
C ALA A 43 -0.93 1.22 12.12
N GLN A 44 0.37 0.97 12.01
CA GLN A 44 1.38 2.01 11.87
C GLN A 44 1.09 2.93 10.68
N ILE A 45 0.91 2.38 9.48
CA ILE A 45 0.66 3.21 8.28
C ILE A 45 -0.68 3.95 8.37
N LEU A 46 -1.70 3.38 9.02
CA LEU A 46 -3.02 3.99 9.16
C LEU A 46 -3.14 4.92 10.38
N ALA A 47 -2.03 5.18 11.08
CA ALA A 47 -1.97 6.03 12.28
C ALA A 47 -2.97 5.59 13.36
N THR A 48 -3.00 4.29 13.66
CA THR A 48 -3.85 3.68 14.68
C THR A 48 -3.10 2.55 15.39
N ASP A 49 -3.81 1.73 16.19
CA ASP A 49 -3.27 0.57 16.88
C ASP A 49 -3.72 -0.76 16.24
N GLU A 50 -3.00 -1.83 16.57
CA GLU A 50 -3.27 -3.17 16.02
C GLU A 50 -4.66 -3.68 16.37
N GLY A 51 -5.15 -3.40 17.58
CA GLY A 51 -6.48 -3.82 18.02
C GLY A 51 -7.59 -3.19 17.17
N THR A 52 -7.44 -1.91 16.83
CA THR A 52 -8.34 -1.20 15.91
C THR A 52 -8.36 -1.81 14.52
N VAL A 53 -7.20 -2.18 13.96
CA VAL A 53 -7.11 -2.86 12.66
C VAL A 53 -7.78 -4.25 12.71
N LEU A 54 -7.55 -5.02 13.77
CA LEU A 54 -8.18 -6.33 13.96
C LEU A 54 -9.71 -6.22 14.10
N ALA A 55 -10.20 -5.18 14.78
CA ALA A 55 -11.64 -4.91 14.90
C ALA A 55 -12.26 -4.57 13.55
N ALA A 56 -11.66 -3.63 12.80
CA ALA A 56 -12.12 -3.26 11.46
C ALA A 56 -12.11 -4.47 10.50
N ALA A 57 -11.08 -5.32 10.58
CA ALA A 57 -11.01 -6.54 9.79
C ALA A 57 -12.14 -7.52 10.10
N ARG A 58 -12.49 -7.70 11.39
CA ARG A 58 -13.64 -8.52 11.81
C ARG A 58 -14.95 -7.98 11.26
N GLU A 59 -15.16 -6.66 11.30
CA GLU A 59 -16.35 -5.99 10.74
C GLU A 59 -16.46 -6.18 9.22
N MET A 60 -15.31 -6.23 8.52
CA MET A 60 -15.26 -6.56 7.09
C MET A 60 -15.41 -8.06 6.78
N GLY A 61 -15.59 -8.91 7.80
CA GLY A 61 -15.72 -10.37 7.62
C GLY A 61 -14.41 -11.10 7.36
N LEU A 62 -13.26 -10.48 7.65
CA LEU A 62 -11.95 -11.09 7.49
C LEU A 62 -11.62 -12.03 8.66
N ARG A 63 -10.75 -13.01 8.42
CA ARG A 63 -10.30 -13.96 9.45
C ARG A 63 -9.49 -13.24 10.53
N VAL A 64 -9.87 -13.43 11.79
CA VAL A 64 -9.13 -12.97 12.98
C VAL A 64 -8.99 -14.15 13.96
N PRO A 65 -7.78 -14.58 14.36
CA PRO A 65 -6.48 -13.99 14.01
C PRO A 65 -6.09 -14.26 12.54
N PRO A 66 -5.34 -13.34 11.90
CA PRO A 66 -4.86 -13.53 10.54
C PRO A 66 -3.79 -14.62 10.46
N LYS A 67 -3.71 -15.30 9.32
CA LYS A 67 -2.63 -16.22 8.97
C LYS A 67 -1.62 -15.50 8.06
N VAL A 68 -0.78 -14.66 8.67
CA VAL A 68 0.21 -13.87 7.92
C VAL A 68 1.35 -14.76 7.44
N ASP A 69 1.82 -14.52 6.21
CA ASP A 69 3.01 -15.15 5.63
C ASP A 69 4.03 -14.08 5.22
N ASP A 70 5.13 -13.98 5.98
CA ASP A 70 6.18 -12.96 5.78
C ASP A 70 6.80 -12.99 4.39
N ARG A 71 6.71 -14.12 3.69
CA ARG A 71 7.24 -14.25 2.32
C ARG A 71 6.55 -13.30 1.34
N TRP A 72 5.38 -12.75 1.66
CA TRP A 72 4.74 -11.73 0.83
C TRP A 72 5.58 -10.46 0.68
N LEU A 73 6.27 -10.00 1.73
CA LEU A 73 7.10 -8.80 1.65
C LEU A 73 8.38 -9.03 0.84
N ASP A 74 8.87 -10.26 0.79
CA ASP A 74 10.11 -10.61 0.07
C ASP A 74 9.85 -11.10 -1.36
N ARG A 75 8.76 -11.84 -1.59
CA ARG A 75 8.46 -12.53 -2.86
C ARG A 75 7.18 -12.04 -3.55
N GLY A 76 6.28 -11.41 -2.81
CA GLY A 76 4.98 -10.93 -3.28
C GLY A 76 4.85 -9.41 -3.33
N TYR A 77 5.95 -8.67 -3.14
CA TYR A 77 5.93 -7.21 -3.02
C TYR A 77 5.33 -6.51 -4.25
N ILE A 78 5.48 -7.08 -5.45
CA ILE A 78 4.84 -6.54 -6.67
C ILE A 78 3.32 -6.48 -6.49
N THR A 79 2.72 -7.52 -5.94
CA THR A 79 1.28 -7.57 -5.64
C THR A 79 0.92 -6.52 -4.61
N ILE A 80 1.71 -6.37 -3.55
CA ILE A 80 1.50 -5.34 -2.52
C ILE A 80 1.56 -3.93 -3.14
N ILE A 81 2.57 -3.64 -3.96
CA ILE A 81 2.71 -2.36 -4.67
C ILE A 81 1.50 -2.09 -5.55
N ARG A 82 1.08 -3.06 -6.37
CA ARG A 82 -0.08 -2.94 -7.27
C ARG A 82 -1.37 -2.72 -6.50
N ASN A 83 -1.58 -3.46 -5.41
CA ASN A 83 -2.77 -3.33 -4.56
C ASN A 83 -2.91 -1.94 -3.95
N ASN A 84 -1.78 -1.27 -3.67
CA ASN A 84 -1.74 0.00 -2.98
C ASN A 84 -1.43 1.21 -3.87
N TRP A 85 -1.17 1.02 -5.17
CA TRP A 85 -0.67 2.08 -6.05
C TRP A 85 -1.57 3.33 -6.11
N HIS A 86 -2.89 3.11 -6.06
CA HIS A 86 -3.91 4.16 -6.00
C HIS A 86 -4.49 4.37 -4.58
N LEU A 87 -4.00 3.66 -3.57
CA LEU A 87 -4.51 3.72 -2.19
C LEU A 87 -3.53 4.35 -1.22
N LEU A 88 -2.23 4.29 -1.48
CA LEU A 88 -1.21 4.88 -0.62
C LEU A 88 -0.36 5.89 -1.41
N PRO A 89 -0.01 7.03 -0.79
CA PRO A 89 1.11 7.84 -1.26
C PRO A 89 2.43 7.08 -1.06
N VAL A 90 3.49 7.56 -1.71
CA VAL A 90 4.78 6.86 -1.79
C VAL A 90 5.39 6.63 -0.40
N GLU A 91 5.25 7.60 0.50
CA GLU A 91 5.79 7.54 1.85
C GLU A 91 5.16 6.39 2.65
N GLN A 92 3.83 6.22 2.55
CA GLN A 92 3.13 5.11 3.22
C GLN A 92 3.41 3.77 2.54
N LEU A 93 3.67 3.75 1.23
CA LEU A 93 4.06 2.52 0.54
C LEU A 93 5.45 2.05 0.98
N LEU A 94 6.41 2.97 1.10
CA LEU A 94 7.74 2.69 1.63
C LEU A 94 7.68 2.18 3.07
N GLU A 95 6.86 2.82 3.91
CA GLU A 95 6.62 2.40 5.29
C GLU A 95 5.95 1.02 5.34
N LEU A 96 4.93 0.75 4.51
CA LEU A 96 4.28 -0.56 4.43
C LEU A 96 5.28 -1.67 4.07
N LEU A 97 6.15 -1.43 3.09
CA LEU A 97 7.14 -2.38 2.60
C LEU A 97 8.37 -2.48 3.52
N GLY A 98 8.65 -1.46 4.34
CA GLY A 98 9.90 -1.33 5.08
C GLY A 98 11.10 -1.10 4.15
N TRP A 99 10.91 -0.36 3.06
CA TRP A 99 11.92 -0.17 2.02
C TRP A 99 12.47 1.25 2.02
N SER A 100 13.69 1.41 1.51
CA SER A 100 14.21 2.72 1.14
C SER A 100 13.65 3.16 -0.22
N GLU A 101 13.73 4.46 -0.49
CA GLU A 101 13.35 5.02 -1.78
C GLU A 101 14.17 4.43 -2.94
N GLU A 102 15.45 4.13 -2.73
CA GLU A 102 16.35 3.52 -3.73
C GLU A 102 15.88 2.13 -4.12
N LYS A 103 15.45 1.32 -3.14
CA LYS A 103 14.93 -0.02 -3.39
C LYS A 103 13.63 0.03 -4.17
N LEU A 104 12.72 0.95 -3.83
CA LEU A 104 11.49 1.14 -4.61
C LEU A 104 11.80 1.64 -6.04
N ALA A 105 12.73 2.58 -6.21
CA ALA A 105 13.15 3.05 -7.53
C ALA A 105 13.71 1.92 -8.39
N TYR A 106 14.56 1.06 -7.80
CA TYR A 106 15.11 -0.11 -8.47
C TYR A 106 13.98 -1.06 -8.90
N ALA A 107 13.08 -1.43 -7.98
CA ALA A 107 11.98 -2.35 -8.28
C ALA A 107 11.05 -1.83 -9.38
N LEU A 108 10.74 -0.52 -9.38
CA LEU A 108 9.92 0.07 -10.43
C LEU A 108 10.60 -0.04 -11.81
N LYS A 109 11.92 0.16 -11.89
CA LYS A 109 12.68 0.16 -13.15
C LYS A 109 13.00 -1.25 -13.64
N GLU A 110 13.46 -2.12 -12.75
CA GLU A 110 14.12 -3.37 -13.11
C GLU A 110 13.21 -4.60 -12.95
N ASP A 111 12.24 -4.57 -12.02
CA ASP A 111 11.45 -5.76 -11.74
C ASP A 111 10.23 -5.86 -12.66
N ASP A 112 10.17 -6.91 -13.48
CA ASP A 112 8.98 -7.37 -14.22
C ASP A 112 8.20 -6.25 -14.96
N PHE A 113 8.91 -5.26 -15.52
CA PHE A 113 8.33 -4.09 -16.17
C PHE A 113 7.32 -3.34 -15.29
N LEU A 114 7.53 -3.32 -13.97
CA LEU A 114 6.56 -2.86 -12.99
C LEU A 114 6.12 -1.42 -13.25
N TRP A 115 7.05 -0.50 -13.52
CA TRP A 115 6.72 0.89 -13.82
C TRP A 115 5.77 1.03 -15.02
N VAL A 116 6.02 0.27 -16.10
CA VAL A 116 5.15 0.26 -17.29
C VAL A 116 3.78 -0.33 -16.95
N LYS A 117 3.75 -1.42 -16.20
CA LYS A 117 2.50 -2.06 -15.73
C LYS A 117 1.68 -1.22 -14.76
N LEU A 118 2.29 -0.21 -14.16
CA LEU A 118 1.64 0.79 -13.30
C LEU A 118 1.23 2.06 -14.08
N GLY A 119 1.38 2.04 -15.41
CA GLY A 119 0.97 3.14 -16.29
C GLY A 119 1.97 4.27 -16.40
N GLN A 120 3.22 4.05 -15.98
CA GLN A 120 4.29 5.06 -15.96
C GLN A 120 3.88 6.36 -15.25
N LEU A 121 3.13 6.21 -14.16
CA LEU A 121 2.63 7.29 -13.34
C LEU A 121 2.57 6.84 -11.89
N LYS A 122 2.59 7.80 -10.97
CA LYS A 122 2.12 7.60 -9.59
C LYS A 122 0.97 8.56 -9.35
N PRO A 123 -0.25 8.10 -9.06
CA PRO A 123 -1.36 9.00 -8.82
C PRO A 123 -1.12 9.86 -7.56
N SER A 124 -1.71 11.04 -7.56
CA SER A 124 -1.86 11.87 -6.37
C SER A 124 -2.90 11.20 -5.46
N VAL A 125 -2.42 10.64 -4.34
CA VAL A 125 -3.22 9.90 -3.37
C VAL A 125 -3.11 10.61 -2.02
N PRO A 126 -4.22 10.96 -1.34
CA PRO A 126 -4.16 11.48 0.02
C PRO A 126 -3.67 10.39 0.99
N LYS A 127 -3.03 10.80 2.08
CA LYS A 127 -2.62 9.87 3.14
C LYS A 127 -3.82 9.08 3.66
N ALA A 128 -3.68 7.76 3.68
CA ALA A 128 -4.67 6.87 4.28
C ALA A 128 -4.51 6.91 5.79
N VAL A 129 -5.58 7.24 6.50
CA VAL A 129 -5.63 7.21 7.97
C VAL A 129 -6.89 6.48 8.39
N TYR A 130 -6.81 5.76 9.50
CA TYR A 130 -7.99 5.14 10.09
C TYR A 130 -8.96 6.22 10.57
N ARG A 131 -10.25 6.01 10.29
CA ARG A 131 -11.35 6.82 10.82
C ARG A 131 -12.54 5.88 11.08
N PRO A 132 -13.12 5.87 12.28
CA PRO A 132 -14.36 5.15 12.53
C PRO A 132 -15.43 5.53 11.50
N LEU A 133 -16.25 4.56 11.10
CA LEU A 133 -17.42 4.78 10.25
C LEU A 133 -18.54 5.51 10.99
#